data_AF-A0A5C7GNC1-F1
#
_entry.id   AF-A0A5C7GNC1-F1
#
_cell.length_a   1.000
_cell.length_b   1.000
_cell.length_c   1.000
_cell.angle_alpha   90.00
_cell.angle_beta   90.00
_cell.angle_gamma   90.00
#
_symmetry.space_group_name_H-M   'P 1'
#
loop_
_entity.id
_entity.type
_entity.pdbx_description
1 polymer ?
#
loop_
_entity_poly.entity_id
_entity_poly.type
_entity_poly.pdbx_seq_one_letter_code
_entity_poly.pdbx_strand_id
1 'polypeptide(L)'
;MKNNLTKTQESILVLCTLQALLDEYLKCLTKEEKKPDSVLFSIISSQIIITSCSYLDEWEYFGKLIKEEQEPRIITLRKITKPVIDRINEWKDMRQFRNNMLAHNHRIKKENNSLAIFNTSRKLNCPYSFYDYKLLIGCIFITKNVLLRMFQNEYNRAIPSIKNIEDILPINEIKDEKTYRNEFDNLTQDVQTLIDALI
;
A
#
# COMPACT_ATOMS: atom_id res chain seq x y z
N MET A 1 13.40 6.40 -24.60
CA MET A 1 12.34 7.43 -24.71
C MET A 1 11.62 7.51 -23.39
N LYS A 2 11.57 8.67 -22.72
CA LYS A 2 10.63 8.86 -21.60
C LYS A 2 9.23 8.66 -22.19
N ASN A 3 8.49 7.67 -21.70
CA ASN A 3 7.08 7.54 -22.04
C ASN A 3 6.39 8.78 -21.48
N ASN A 4 5.99 9.70 -22.34
CA ASN A 4 5.27 10.91 -21.94
C ASN A 4 3.82 10.52 -21.64
N LEU A 5 3.59 9.94 -20.46
CA LEU A 5 2.25 9.71 -19.93
C LEU A 5 1.69 11.04 -19.42
N THR A 6 0.39 11.25 -19.57
CA THR A 6 -0.31 12.34 -18.85
C THR A 6 -0.45 11.96 -17.37
N LYS A 7 -0.69 12.95 -16.49
CA LYS A 7 -0.90 12.66 -15.06
C LYS A 7 -2.12 11.76 -14.86
N THR A 8 -3.17 11.97 -15.67
CA THR A 8 -4.34 11.07 -15.68
C THR A 8 -3.95 9.63 -15.98
N GLN A 9 -3.09 9.41 -16.99
CA GLN A 9 -2.61 8.07 -17.35
C GLN A 9 -1.76 7.46 -16.25
N GLU A 10 -0.83 8.22 -15.66
CA GLU A 10 -0.01 7.77 -14.53
C GLU A 10 -0.88 7.33 -13.36
N SER A 11 -1.84 8.17 -12.94
CA SER A 11 -2.74 7.84 -11.84
C SER A 11 -3.61 6.61 -12.12
N ILE A 12 -4.13 6.45 -13.35
CA ILE A 12 -4.89 5.26 -13.73
C ILE A 12 -4.03 4.00 -13.58
N LEU A 13 -2.76 4.04 -14.02
CA LEU A 13 -1.85 2.91 -13.85
C LEU A 13 -1.59 2.60 -12.38
N VAL A 14 -1.32 3.62 -11.55
CA VAL A 14 -1.10 3.45 -10.10
C VAL A 14 -2.33 2.83 -9.44
N LEU A 15 -3.53 3.37 -9.68
CA LEU A 15 -4.78 2.83 -9.13
C LEU A 15 -5.03 1.38 -9.55
N CYS A 16 -4.79 1.04 -10.83
CA CYS A 16 -4.93 -0.32 -11.32
C CYS A 16 -3.90 -1.28 -10.70
N THR A 17 -2.65 -0.87 -10.56
CA THR A 17 -1.58 -1.66 -9.93
C THR A 17 -1.88 -1.92 -8.45
N LEU A 18 -2.26 -0.88 -7.70
CA LEU A 18 -2.62 -1.01 -6.28
C LEU A 18 -3.83 -1.95 -6.10
N GLN A 19 -4.82 -1.87 -6.98
CA GLN A 19 -5.96 -2.78 -6.93
C GLN A 19 -5.56 -4.23 -7.29
N ALA A 20 -4.68 -4.44 -8.26
CA ALA A 20 -4.17 -5.77 -8.60
C ALA A 20 -3.40 -6.40 -7.43
N LEU A 21 -2.59 -5.60 -6.71
CA LEU A 21 -1.92 -6.05 -5.48
C LEU A 21 -2.93 -6.47 -4.40
N LEU A 22 -4.01 -5.70 -4.23
CA LEU A 22 -5.08 -6.05 -3.27
C LEU A 22 -5.76 -7.38 -3.64
N ASP A 23 -5.96 -7.68 -4.93
CA ASP A 23 -6.50 -8.97 -5.36
C ASP A 23 -5.56 -10.14 -4.98
N GLU A 24 -4.25 -9.97 -5.15
CA GLU A 24 -3.27 -10.98 -4.74
C GLU A 24 -3.25 -11.16 -3.21
N TYR A 25 -3.33 -10.08 -2.44
CA TYR A 25 -3.45 -10.17 -1.00
C TYR A 25 -4.75 -10.88 -0.57
N LEU A 26 -5.88 -10.63 -1.22
CA LEU A 26 -7.13 -11.32 -0.91
C LEU A 26 -7.03 -12.82 -1.21
N LYS A 27 -6.39 -13.22 -2.32
CA LYS A 27 -6.13 -14.63 -2.65
C LYS A 27 -5.30 -15.31 -1.56
N CYS A 28 -4.26 -14.64 -1.08
CA CYS A 28 -3.44 -15.14 0.02
C CYS A 28 -4.22 -15.19 1.34
N LEU A 29 -4.94 -14.12 1.70
CA LEU A 29 -5.72 -14.04 2.93
C LEU A 29 -6.82 -15.10 2.99
N THR A 30 -7.44 -15.44 1.85
CA THR A 30 -8.48 -16.48 1.76
C THR A 30 -7.93 -17.86 2.18
N LYS A 31 -6.65 -18.14 1.94
CA LYS A 31 -6.00 -19.39 2.40
C LYS A 31 -5.83 -19.44 3.92
N GLU A 32 -5.80 -18.26 4.56
CA GLU A 32 -5.63 -18.06 6.00
C GLU A 32 -6.96 -17.77 6.72
N GLU A 33 -8.12 -17.81 6.04
CA GLU A 33 -9.44 -17.42 6.60
C GLU A 33 -9.75 -18.15 7.93
N LYS A 34 -9.39 -19.44 8.02
CA LYS A 34 -9.64 -20.28 9.22
C LYS A 34 -8.58 -20.11 10.32
N LYS A 35 -7.59 -19.24 10.13
CA LYS A 35 -6.45 -19.02 11.04
C LYS A 35 -6.22 -17.51 11.26
N PRO A 36 -7.20 -16.79 11.83
CA PRO A 36 -7.11 -15.33 12.00
C PRO A 36 -5.94 -14.90 12.90
N ASP A 37 -5.46 -15.78 13.79
CA ASP A 37 -4.33 -15.52 14.68
C ASP A 37 -2.97 -15.85 14.04
N SER A 38 -2.93 -16.28 12.77
CA SER A 38 -1.66 -16.60 12.12
C SER A 38 -0.86 -15.34 11.81
N VAL A 39 0.46 -15.44 11.91
CA VAL A 39 1.39 -14.36 11.53
C VAL A 39 1.15 -13.94 10.06
N LEU A 40 0.85 -14.91 9.18
CA LEU A 40 0.52 -14.63 7.79
C LEU A 40 -0.77 -13.82 7.65
N PHE A 41 -1.83 -14.16 8.39
CA PHE A 41 -3.07 -13.39 8.39
C PHE A 41 -2.80 -11.95 8.81
N SER A 42 -2.03 -11.73 9.89
CA SER A 42 -1.67 -10.40 10.38
C SER A 42 -0.86 -9.58 9.36
N ILE A 43 0.16 -10.18 8.74
CA ILE A 43 0.99 -9.52 7.73
C ILE A 43 0.16 -9.14 6.50
N ILE A 44 -0.62 -10.08 5.95
CA ILE A 44 -1.42 -9.84 4.75
C ILE A 44 -2.49 -8.77 5.02
N SER A 45 -3.18 -8.86 6.15
CA SER A 45 -4.17 -7.86 6.57
C SER A 45 -3.57 -6.46 6.72
N SER A 46 -2.36 -6.38 7.26
CA SER A 46 -1.60 -5.12 7.36
C SER A 46 -1.28 -4.54 5.99
N GLN A 47 -0.83 -5.37 5.04
CA GLN A 47 -0.57 -4.94 3.66
C GLN A 47 -1.84 -4.49 2.94
N ILE A 48 -2.98 -5.14 3.19
CA ILE A 48 -4.28 -4.69 2.66
C ILE A 48 -4.60 -3.28 3.14
N ILE A 49 -4.41 -2.96 4.42
CA ILE A 49 -4.67 -1.60 4.93
C ILE A 49 -3.69 -0.58 4.33
N ILE A 50 -2.39 -0.90 4.27
CA ILE A 50 -1.36 -0.03 3.68
C ILE A 50 -1.74 0.30 2.24
N THR A 51 -1.94 -0.73 1.40
CA THR A 51 -2.21 -0.57 -0.02
C THR A 51 -3.56 0.09 -0.28
N SER A 52 -4.58 -0.18 0.54
CA SER A 52 -5.87 0.50 0.46
C SER A 52 -5.76 1.99 0.77
N CYS A 53 -4.98 2.36 1.80
CA CYS A 53 -4.72 3.77 2.08
C CYS A 53 -3.95 4.45 0.94
N SER A 54 -2.95 3.78 0.36
CA SER A 54 -2.23 4.29 -0.82
C SER A 54 -3.17 4.48 -2.01
N TYR A 55 -4.10 3.55 -2.24
CA TYR A 55 -5.12 3.69 -3.29
C TYR A 55 -6.02 4.90 -3.05
N LEU A 56 -6.46 5.12 -1.81
CA LEU A 56 -7.29 6.28 -1.46
C LEU A 56 -6.54 7.61 -1.57
N ASP A 57 -5.26 7.62 -1.22
CA ASP A 57 -4.41 8.82 -1.35
C ASP A 57 -4.22 9.16 -2.84
N GLU A 58 -3.98 8.15 -3.70
CA GLU A 58 -3.94 8.33 -5.15
C GLU A 58 -5.30 8.73 -5.73
N TRP A 59 -6.40 8.18 -5.23
CA TRP A 59 -7.77 8.53 -5.65
C TRP A 59 -8.08 10.00 -5.38
N GLU A 60 -7.61 10.55 -4.26
CA GLU A 60 -7.71 11.98 -3.96
C GLU A 60 -6.81 12.83 -4.85
N TYR A 61 -5.60 12.37 -5.18
CA TYR A 61 -4.75 13.04 -6.16
C TYR A 61 -5.41 13.06 -7.55
N PHE A 62 -5.95 11.93 -8.01
CA PHE A 62 -6.68 11.82 -9.27
C PHE A 62 -7.86 12.81 -9.32
N GLY A 63 -8.57 13.00 -8.19
CA GLY A 63 -9.62 14.02 -8.08
C GLY A 63 -9.14 15.45 -8.33
N LYS A 64 -7.89 15.80 -8.03
CA LYS A 64 -7.34 17.15 -8.27
C LYS A 64 -7.09 17.42 -9.76
N LEU A 65 -6.89 16.37 -10.55
CA LEU A 65 -6.65 16.48 -12.00
C LEU A 65 -7.86 17.03 -12.77
N ILE A 66 -9.05 17.07 -12.17
CA ILE A 66 -10.22 17.80 -12.71
C ILE A 66 -9.83 19.22 -13.12
N LYS A 67 -9.05 19.92 -12.28
CA LYS A 67 -8.64 21.31 -12.53
C LYS A 67 -7.33 21.39 -13.31
N GLU A 68 -6.38 20.51 -13.01
CA GLU A 68 -5.03 20.57 -13.61
C GLU A 68 -5.01 20.14 -15.08
N GLU A 69 -5.78 19.13 -15.45
CA GLU A 69 -5.86 18.62 -16.84
C GLU A 69 -7.21 18.90 -17.50
N GLN A 70 -8.11 19.65 -16.84
CA GLN A 70 -9.47 19.95 -17.31
C GLN A 70 -10.22 18.68 -17.73
N GLU A 71 -10.17 17.63 -16.91
CA GLU A 71 -10.79 16.33 -17.22
C GLU A 71 -12.14 16.16 -16.50
N PRO A 72 -13.28 16.57 -17.11
CA PRO A 72 -14.59 16.55 -16.45
C PRO A 72 -15.13 15.13 -16.22
N ARG A 73 -14.63 14.11 -16.92
CA ARG A 73 -15.08 12.72 -16.69
C ARG A 73 -14.78 12.25 -15.27
N ILE A 74 -13.75 12.80 -14.62
CA ILE A 74 -13.42 12.47 -13.22
C ILE A 74 -14.55 12.91 -12.28
N ILE A 75 -15.25 14.02 -12.55
CA ILE A 75 -16.42 14.45 -11.77
C ILE A 75 -17.51 13.37 -11.83
N THR A 76 -17.84 12.92 -13.03
CA THR A 76 -18.86 11.88 -13.25
C THR A 76 -18.46 10.56 -12.60
N LEU A 77 -17.19 10.15 -12.75
CA LEU A 77 -16.64 8.96 -12.09
C LEU A 77 -16.85 9.03 -10.57
N ARG A 78 -16.43 10.12 -9.94
CA ARG A 78 -16.53 10.29 -8.48
C ARG A 78 -17.97 10.35 -7.99
N LYS A 79 -18.90 10.89 -8.79
CA LYS A 79 -20.34 10.83 -8.48
C LYS A 79 -20.87 9.40 -8.48
N ILE A 80 -20.51 8.61 -9.50
CA ILE A 80 -20.95 7.20 -9.62
C ILE A 80 -20.38 6.36 -8.48
N THR A 81 -19.10 6.55 -8.13
CA THR A 81 -18.43 5.74 -7.11
C THR A 81 -18.63 6.26 -5.68
N LYS A 82 -19.29 7.41 -5.49
CA LYS A 82 -19.49 8.03 -4.18
C LYS A 82 -20.05 7.08 -3.12
N PRO A 83 -21.11 6.28 -3.37
CA PRO A 83 -21.64 5.38 -2.34
C PRO A 83 -20.61 4.36 -1.83
N VAL A 84 -19.73 3.91 -2.73
CA VAL A 84 -18.67 2.94 -2.42
C VAL A 84 -17.54 3.58 -1.63
N ILE A 85 -17.14 4.80 -2.01
CA ILE A 85 -16.16 5.60 -1.26
C ILE A 85 -16.70 5.97 0.13
N ASP A 86 -17.97 6.34 0.23
CA ASP A 86 -18.63 6.63 1.51
C ASP A 86 -18.61 5.40 2.43
N ARG A 87 -18.87 4.21 1.89
CA ARG A 87 -18.75 2.96 2.66
C ARG A 87 -17.33 2.70 3.16
N ILE A 88 -16.31 2.96 2.35
CA ILE A 88 -14.90 2.86 2.79
C ILE A 88 -14.61 3.86 3.92
N ASN A 89 -15.13 5.09 3.80
CA ASN A 89 -14.93 6.16 4.79
C ASN A 89 -15.64 5.92 6.12
N GLU A 90 -16.49 4.90 6.24
CA GLU A 90 -17.01 4.45 7.54
C GLU A 90 -15.89 3.93 8.44
N TRP A 91 -14.80 3.38 7.88
CA TRP A 91 -13.57 3.05 8.61
C TRP A 91 -12.67 4.27 8.75
N LYS A 92 -13.02 5.12 9.73
CA LYS A 92 -12.44 6.46 9.91
C LYS A 92 -10.95 6.46 10.24
N ASP A 93 -10.45 5.37 10.81
CA ASP A 93 -9.12 5.34 11.43
C ASP A 93 -8.07 4.59 10.60
N MET A 94 -8.38 4.13 9.37
CA MET A 94 -7.44 3.34 8.56
C MET A 94 -6.08 4.03 8.34
N ARG A 95 -6.08 5.34 8.04
CA ARG A 95 -4.84 6.12 7.87
C ARG A 95 -4.07 6.24 9.18
N GLN A 96 -4.76 6.39 10.30
CA GLN A 96 -4.13 6.43 11.62
C GLN A 96 -3.51 5.07 11.97
N PHE A 97 -4.22 3.98 11.71
CA PHE A 97 -3.72 2.62 11.90
C PHE A 97 -2.48 2.37 11.05
N ARG A 98 -2.52 2.68 9.75
CA ARG A 98 -1.35 2.59 8.85
C ARG A 98 -0.15 3.34 9.43
N ASN A 99 -0.33 4.61 9.77
CA ASN A 99 0.79 5.45 10.18
C ASN A 99 1.37 5.01 11.52
N ASN A 100 0.53 4.79 12.54
CA ASN A 100 0.99 4.59 13.91
C ASN A 100 1.32 3.13 14.24
N MET A 101 0.53 2.19 13.72
CA MET A 101 0.73 0.76 14.01
C MET A 101 1.68 0.10 13.03
N LEU A 102 1.52 0.37 11.73
CA LEU A 102 2.23 -0.37 10.68
C LEU A 102 3.54 0.30 10.23
N ALA A 103 3.53 1.62 10.02
CA ALA A 103 4.66 2.33 9.41
C ALA A 103 5.66 2.92 10.42
N HIS A 104 5.27 3.06 11.69
CA HIS A 104 6.09 3.70 12.72
C HIS A 104 6.41 2.78 13.90
N ASN A 105 6.41 1.46 13.70
CA ASN A 105 6.82 0.45 14.70
C ASN A 105 6.09 0.63 16.05
N HIS A 106 4.77 0.83 16.01
CA HIS A 106 3.96 1.11 17.19
C HIS A 106 4.41 2.35 17.99
N ARG A 107 4.92 3.39 17.30
CA ARG A 107 5.26 4.69 17.92
C ARG A 107 4.53 5.84 17.26
N ILE A 108 4.16 6.83 18.07
CA ILE A 108 3.52 8.05 17.59
C ILE A 108 4.59 9.15 17.49
N LYS A 109 5.10 9.39 16.28
CA LYS A 109 6.16 10.39 16.05
C LYS A 109 5.79 11.79 16.56
N LYS A 110 4.52 12.19 16.40
CA LYS A 110 4.03 13.51 16.83
C LYS A 110 3.88 13.66 18.35
N GLU A 111 3.99 12.57 19.10
CA GLU A 111 3.88 12.53 20.56
C GLU A 111 5.22 12.08 21.17
N ASN A 112 6.33 12.68 20.73
CA ASN A 112 7.68 12.36 21.25
C ASN A 112 8.03 10.85 21.19
N ASN A 113 7.62 10.16 20.11
CA ASN A 113 7.80 8.71 19.92
C ASN A 113 7.16 7.85 21.03
N SER A 114 6.07 8.33 21.64
CA SER A 114 5.27 7.58 22.61
C SER A 114 4.84 6.23 22.04
N LEU A 115 4.67 5.25 22.92
CA LEU A 115 4.23 3.93 22.52
C LEU A 115 2.76 3.97 22.11
N ALA A 116 2.53 3.74 20.83
CA ALA A 116 1.21 3.73 20.24
C ALA A 116 0.34 2.61 20.84
N ILE A 117 0.91 1.48 21.27
CA ILE A 117 0.15 0.39 21.92
C ILE A 117 -0.54 0.86 23.22
N PHE A 118 0.09 1.75 23.99
CA PHE A 118 -0.46 2.25 25.25
C PHE A 118 -1.40 3.44 25.05
N ASN A 119 -1.14 4.30 24.06
CA ASN A 119 -1.96 5.48 23.76
C ASN A 119 -3.14 5.20 22.82
N THR A 120 -3.10 4.11 22.06
CA THR A 120 -4.16 3.69 21.14
C THR A 120 -5.08 2.66 21.77
N SER A 121 -5.27 2.74 23.10
CA SER A 121 -6.31 2.03 23.86
C SER A 121 -7.74 2.31 23.37
N ARG A 122 -7.91 3.17 22.36
CA ARG A 122 -9.15 3.38 21.62
C ARG A 122 -9.33 2.26 20.60
N LYS A 123 -10.50 1.62 20.62
CA LYS A 123 -10.99 0.76 19.54
C LYS A 123 -10.94 1.54 18.22
N LEU A 124 -9.86 1.37 17.45
CA LEU A 124 -9.74 2.00 16.14
C LEU A 124 -10.83 1.44 15.24
N ASN A 125 -11.51 2.33 14.53
CA ASN A 125 -12.51 1.96 13.54
C ASN A 125 -11.82 1.65 12.21
N CYS A 126 -11.38 0.39 12.08
CA CYS A 126 -10.69 -0.17 10.93
C CYS A 126 -11.25 -1.55 10.58
N PRO A 127 -11.05 -2.03 9.34
CA PRO A 127 -11.26 -3.43 9.00
C PRO A 127 -10.45 -4.35 9.91
N TYR A 128 -11.09 -5.40 10.42
CA TYR A 128 -10.48 -6.33 11.38
C TYR A 128 -10.73 -7.79 11.02
N SER A 129 -11.94 -8.13 10.58
CA SER A 129 -12.27 -9.49 10.17
C SER A 129 -11.91 -9.74 8.70
N PHE A 130 -11.76 -11.02 8.34
CA PHE A 130 -11.63 -11.44 6.94
C PHE A 130 -12.69 -10.81 6.03
N TYR A 131 -13.94 -10.75 6.49
CA TYR A 131 -15.04 -10.18 5.70
C TYR A 131 -14.96 -8.66 5.57
N ASP A 132 -14.42 -7.95 6.57
CA ASP A 132 -14.16 -6.51 6.44
C ASP A 132 -13.10 -6.24 5.37
N TYR A 133 -12.01 -7.02 5.36
CA TYR A 133 -10.97 -6.90 4.33
C TYR A 133 -11.53 -7.23 2.94
N LYS A 134 -12.32 -8.30 2.82
CA LYS A 134 -12.98 -8.68 1.58
C LYS A 134 -13.93 -7.58 1.08
N LEU A 135 -14.69 -6.95 1.98
CA LEU A 135 -15.58 -5.84 1.65
C LEU A 135 -14.80 -4.60 1.19
N LEU A 136 -13.75 -4.21 1.92
CA LEU A 136 -12.88 -3.08 1.55
C LEU A 136 -12.29 -3.27 0.14
N ILE A 137 -11.73 -4.44 -0.15
CA ILE A 137 -11.16 -4.77 -1.45
C ILE A 137 -12.25 -4.79 -2.53
N GLY A 138 -13.43 -5.34 -2.21
CA GLY A 138 -14.59 -5.30 -3.11
C GLY A 138 -15.02 -3.88 -3.46
N CYS A 139 -15.02 -2.96 -2.51
CA CYS A 139 -15.28 -1.55 -2.76
C CYS A 139 -14.24 -0.94 -3.73
N ILE A 140 -12.95 -1.15 -3.48
CA ILE A 140 -11.86 -0.67 -4.35
C ILE A 140 -11.92 -1.31 -5.76
N PHE A 141 -12.31 -2.57 -5.85
CA PHE A 141 -12.53 -3.25 -7.12
C PHE A 141 -13.65 -2.58 -7.93
N ILE A 142 -14.77 -2.23 -7.28
CA ILE A 142 -15.86 -1.51 -7.95
C ILE A 142 -15.38 -0.16 -8.47
N THR A 143 -14.66 0.63 -7.67
CA THR A 143 -14.17 1.95 -8.11
C THR A 143 -13.23 1.84 -9.30
N LYS A 144 -12.32 0.86 -9.30
CA LYS A 144 -11.42 0.56 -10.42
C LYS A 144 -12.17 0.12 -11.68
N ASN A 145 -13.24 -0.68 -11.56
CA ASN A 145 -14.00 -1.09 -12.74
C ASN A 145 -14.77 0.06 -13.39
N VAL A 146 -15.33 0.98 -12.59
CA VAL A 146 -15.96 2.19 -13.13
C VAL A 146 -14.90 3.08 -13.78
N LEU A 147 -13.73 3.24 -13.15
CA LEU A 147 -12.58 3.96 -13.72
C LEU A 147 -12.21 3.40 -15.11
N LEU A 148 -11.98 2.09 -15.22
CA LEU A 148 -11.59 1.47 -16.49
C LEU A 148 -12.68 1.50 -17.56
N ARG A 149 -13.97 1.52 -17.19
CA ARG A 149 -15.05 1.73 -18.15
C ARG A 149 -15.04 3.14 -18.74
N MET A 150 -14.67 4.14 -17.95
CA MET A 150 -14.67 5.55 -18.38
C MET A 150 -13.36 5.99 -19.05
N PHE A 151 -12.24 5.35 -18.66
CA PHE A 151 -10.89 5.71 -19.07
C PHE A 151 -10.14 4.56 -19.75
N GLN A 152 -10.87 3.68 -20.45
CA GLN A 152 -10.30 2.49 -21.09
C GLN A 152 -9.21 2.85 -22.10
N ASN A 153 -9.41 3.92 -22.87
CA ASN A 153 -8.47 4.35 -23.91
C ASN A 153 -7.18 4.88 -23.31
N GLU A 154 -7.27 5.66 -22.24
CA GLU A 154 -6.15 6.21 -21.49
C GLU A 154 -5.32 5.09 -20.90
N TYR A 155 -5.98 4.10 -20.27
CA TYR A 155 -5.33 2.91 -19.75
C TYR A 155 -4.62 2.11 -20.84
N ASN A 156 -5.30 1.82 -21.96
CA ASN A 156 -4.72 1.03 -23.06
C ASN A 156 -3.51 1.73 -23.72
N ARG A 157 -3.49 3.07 -23.73
CA ARG A 157 -2.33 3.84 -24.19
C ARG A 157 -1.17 3.82 -23.19
N ALA A 158 -1.47 3.73 -21.90
CA ALA A 158 -0.48 3.79 -20.83
C ALA A 158 0.16 2.43 -20.51
N ILE A 159 -0.58 1.32 -20.65
CA ILE A 159 -0.10 -0.02 -20.27
C ILE A 159 1.21 -0.47 -20.95
N PRO A 160 1.51 -0.14 -22.23
CA PRO A 160 2.78 -0.52 -22.85
C PRO A 160 3.98 0.11 -22.15
N SER A 161 3.79 1.22 -21.45
CA SER A 161 4.84 1.95 -20.75
C SER A 161 5.36 1.25 -19.49
N ILE A 162 4.60 0.30 -18.94
CA ILE A 162 4.99 -0.49 -17.75
C ILE A 162 6.01 -1.58 -18.09
N LYS A 163 6.09 -2.03 -19.35
CA LYS A 163 6.99 -3.12 -19.76
C LYS A 163 8.49 -2.80 -19.67
N ASN A 164 8.86 -1.57 -19.28
CA ASN A 164 10.24 -1.08 -19.24
C ASN A 164 10.75 -0.77 -17.81
N ILE A 165 10.18 -1.35 -16.76
CA ILE A 165 10.79 -1.26 -15.42
C ILE A 165 11.81 -2.39 -15.30
N GLU A 166 12.93 -2.25 -15.99
CA GLU A 166 14.18 -2.93 -15.63
C GLU A 166 14.90 -2.06 -14.59
N ASP A 167 15.54 -2.72 -13.62
CA ASP A 167 16.58 -2.20 -12.73
C ASP A 167 16.17 -1.61 -11.37
N ILE A 168 15.80 -2.50 -10.44
CA ILE A 168 16.43 -2.43 -9.10
C ILE A 168 17.71 -3.24 -9.22
N LEU A 169 18.84 -2.58 -9.44
CA LEU A 169 20.15 -3.21 -9.38
C LEU A 169 20.59 -3.23 -7.90
N PRO A 170 20.62 -4.39 -7.23
CA PRO A 170 21.19 -4.47 -5.89
C PRO A 170 22.66 -4.03 -5.94
N ILE A 171 23.02 -3.02 -5.16
CA ILE A 171 24.37 -2.45 -5.16
C ILE A 171 25.41 -3.49 -4.72
N ASN A 172 25.02 -4.50 -3.92
CA ASN A 172 25.83 -5.65 -3.53
C ASN A 172 24.89 -6.84 -3.25
N GLU A 173 24.51 -7.59 -4.28
CA GLU A 173 23.70 -8.79 -4.08
C GLU A 173 24.49 -9.83 -3.28
N ILE A 174 23.99 -10.20 -2.10
CA ILE A 174 24.45 -11.39 -1.40
C ILE A 174 23.81 -12.59 -2.09
N LYS A 175 24.61 -13.27 -2.92
CA LYS A 175 24.12 -14.30 -3.86
C LYS A 175 23.88 -15.66 -3.23
N ASP A 176 24.38 -15.87 -2.02
CA ASP A 176 24.29 -17.15 -1.31
C ASP A 176 24.48 -17.02 0.21
N GLU A 177 24.03 -18.06 0.92
CA GLU A 177 24.09 -18.19 2.38
C GLU A 177 25.52 -18.11 2.95
N LYS A 178 26.53 -18.58 2.19
CA LYS A 178 27.92 -18.59 2.66
C LYS A 178 28.50 -17.18 2.65
N THR A 179 28.23 -16.43 1.58
CA THR A 179 28.61 -15.02 1.46
C THR A 179 27.96 -14.19 2.56
N TYR A 180 26.66 -14.40 2.82
CA TYR A 180 25.94 -13.79 3.94
C TYR A 180 26.65 -14.02 5.28
N ARG A 181 26.96 -15.29 5.60
CA ARG A 181 27.57 -15.66 6.89
C ARG A 181 28.94 -15.03 7.08
N ASN A 182 29.79 -15.10 6.05
CA ASN A 182 31.13 -14.51 6.12
C ASN A 182 31.06 -13.00 6.38
N GLU A 183 30.16 -12.28 5.70
CA GLU A 183 29.98 -10.84 5.89
C GLU A 183 29.42 -10.54 7.29
N PHE A 184 28.44 -11.31 7.75
CA PHE A 184 27.85 -11.18 9.08
C PHE A 184 28.87 -11.43 10.21
N ASP A 185 29.70 -12.47 10.08
CA ASP A 185 30.74 -12.81 11.07
C ASP A 185 31.81 -11.72 11.13
N ASN A 186 32.24 -11.19 9.98
CA ASN A 186 33.19 -10.07 9.91
C ASN A 186 32.63 -8.82 10.59
N LEU A 187 31.39 -8.44 10.28
CA LEU A 187 30.74 -7.29 10.90
C LEU A 187 30.58 -7.47 12.41
N THR A 188 30.28 -8.69 12.87
CA THR A 188 30.19 -9.01 14.29
C THR A 188 31.53 -8.83 14.98
N GLN A 189 32.61 -9.30 14.36
CA GLN A 189 33.97 -9.13 14.87
C GLN A 189 34.39 -7.66 14.92
N ASP A 190 34.10 -6.88 13.88
CA ASP A 190 34.40 -5.44 13.82
C ASP A 190 33.70 -4.67 14.95
N VAL A 191 32.40 -4.95 15.17
CA VAL A 191 31.62 -4.35 16.26
C VAL A 191 32.19 -4.75 17.63
N GLN A 192 32.59 -6.01 17.81
CA GLN A 192 33.18 -6.46 19.07
C GLN A 192 34.50 -5.74 19.35
N THR A 193 35.38 -5.59 18.35
CA THR A 193 36.63 -4.85 18.50
C THR A 193 36.41 -3.37 18.85
N LEU A 194 35.35 -2.74 18.30
CA LEU A 194 34.98 -1.37 18.67
C LEU A 194 34.48 -1.27 20.12
N ILE A 195 33.71 -2.26 20.59
CA ILE A 195 33.24 -2.32 21.98
C ILE A 195 34.45 -2.47 22.92
N ASP A 196 35.36 -3.38 22.62
CA ASP A 196 36.56 -3.65 23.43
C ASP A 196 37.54 -2.47 23.48
N ALA A 197 37.51 -1.58 22.48
CA ALA A 197 38.31 -0.35 22.48
C ALA A 197 37.71 0.79 23.30
N LEU A 198 36.43 0.71 23.65
CA LEU A 198 35.68 1.74 24.39
C LEU A 198 35.53 1.42 25.89
N ILE A 199 35.77 0.18 26.30
CA ILE A 199 35.67 -0.32 27.68
C ILE A 199 37.08 -0.65 28.19
#